data_AF-A0AA90U3Z3-F1
#
_entry.id   AF-A0AA90U3Z3-F1
#
_cell.length_a   1.000
_cell.length_b   1.000
_cell.length_c   1.000
_cell.angle_alpha   90.00
_cell.angle_beta   90.00
_cell.angle_gamma   90.00
#
_symmetry.space_group_name_H-M   'P 1'
#
loop_
_entity.id
_entity.type
_entity.pdbx_description
1 polymer ?
#
loop_
_entity_poly.entity_id
_entity_poly.type
_entity_poly.pdbx_seq_one_letter_code
_entity_poly.pdbx_strand_id
1 'polypeptide(L)'
;MNNSLSSLIARGNANEYTLKSLLRNYGFKVPNSVLISQAGISVDIRYPVALKVVDSRILHKTEMGAIKLGIRDQADLAREIALMKGKFQKSDLMVEEMQTDGLETIAGLYRDSTFGLCIMIGMGGIFSELYGDVTFRGVPINRVDAIEMVGETRISKFAGDGFRGLKANTDSLVSFLLRLSDFAADNEDCIQQLDLNPVLVKEHEEVILDAKIIGYSANKGLL
;
A
#
# COMPACT_ATOMS: atom_id res chain seq x y z
N MET A 1 -8.25 -20.40 10.27
CA MET A 1 -8.10 -20.58 8.81
C MET A 1 -6.99 -19.65 8.37
N ASN A 2 -5.84 -20.18 7.94
CA ASN A 2 -4.72 -19.34 7.50
C ASN A 2 -5.11 -18.66 6.18
N ASN A 3 -5.26 -17.34 6.21
CA ASN A 3 -5.46 -16.52 5.01
C ASN A 3 -4.13 -16.34 4.27
N SER A 4 -3.56 -17.43 3.72
CA SER A 4 -2.36 -17.32 2.89
C SER A 4 -2.66 -16.51 1.63
N LEU A 5 -1.65 -15.83 1.07
CA LEU A 5 -1.84 -14.98 -0.10
C LEU A 5 -2.39 -15.76 -1.30
N SER A 6 -1.85 -16.95 -1.53
CA SER A 6 -2.29 -17.86 -2.58
C SER A 6 -3.79 -18.19 -2.49
N SER A 7 -4.31 -18.41 -1.29
CA SER A 7 -5.74 -18.68 -1.07
C SER A 7 -6.64 -17.47 -1.38
N LEU A 8 -6.16 -16.25 -1.12
CA LEU A 8 -6.87 -15.01 -1.43
C LEU A 8 -6.88 -14.74 -2.94
N ILE A 9 -5.74 -14.96 -3.59
CA ILE A 9 -5.59 -14.80 -5.04
C ILE A 9 -6.48 -15.76 -5.80
N ALA A 10 -6.54 -17.03 -5.38
CA ALA A 10 -7.42 -18.04 -5.96
C ALA A 10 -8.91 -17.65 -5.93
N ARG A 11 -9.31 -16.70 -5.07
CA ARG A 11 -10.69 -16.22 -4.90
C ARG A 11 -10.97 -14.88 -5.63
N GLY A 12 -10.05 -14.39 -6.45
CA GLY A 12 -10.23 -13.15 -7.22
C GLY A 12 -9.48 -11.93 -6.66
N ASN A 13 -8.26 -12.16 -6.16
CA ASN A 13 -7.38 -11.20 -5.47
C ASN A 13 -7.91 -10.70 -4.11
N ALA A 14 -6.98 -10.35 -3.22
CA ALA A 14 -7.32 -9.75 -1.93
C ALA A 14 -7.80 -8.31 -2.12
N ASN A 15 -8.87 -7.91 -1.40
CA ASN A 15 -9.20 -6.50 -1.26
C ASN A 15 -8.19 -5.79 -0.33
N GLU A 16 -8.15 -4.45 -0.38
CA GLU A 16 -7.17 -3.66 0.38
C GLU A 16 -7.18 -3.97 1.89
N TYR A 17 -8.37 -4.09 2.51
CA TYR A 17 -8.49 -4.38 3.94
C TYR A 17 -7.84 -5.72 4.31
N THR A 18 -8.13 -6.76 3.53
CA THR A 18 -7.58 -8.11 3.76
C THR A 18 -6.08 -8.15 3.48
N LEU A 19 -5.64 -7.47 2.41
CA LEU A 19 -4.22 -7.38 2.04
C LEU A 19 -3.42 -6.65 3.13
N LYS A 20 -3.91 -5.52 3.65
CA LYS A 20 -3.27 -4.81 4.76
C LYS A 20 -3.19 -5.65 6.03
N SER A 21 -4.21 -6.45 6.31
CA SER A 21 -4.16 -7.41 7.43
C SER A 21 -3.06 -8.46 7.23
N LEU A 22 -2.92 -8.99 6.02
CA LEU A 22 -1.83 -9.90 5.68
C LEU A 22 -0.45 -9.23 5.81
N LEU A 23 -0.27 -8.04 5.23
CA LEU A 23 0.97 -7.28 5.33
C LEU A 23 1.36 -6.99 6.79
N ARG A 24 0.38 -6.69 7.65
CA ARG A 24 0.62 -6.52 9.09
C ARG A 24 1.23 -7.78 9.73
N ASN A 25 0.81 -8.98 9.31
CA ASN A 25 1.37 -10.23 9.81
C ASN A 25 2.83 -10.45 9.36
N TYR A 26 3.26 -9.83 8.25
CA TYR A 26 4.65 -9.78 7.80
C TYR A 26 5.46 -8.64 8.43
N GLY A 27 4.88 -7.94 9.42
CA GLY A 27 5.58 -6.87 10.16
C GLY A 27 5.56 -5.51 9.46
N PHE A 28 4.76 -5.33 8.40
CA PHE A 28 4.53 -4.00 7.84
C PHE A 28 3.58 -3.20 8.71
N LYS A 29 3.83 -1.88 8.83
CA LYS A 29 2.87 -0.98 9.44
C LYS A 29 1.87 -0.49 8.40
N VAL A 30 0.61 -0.52 8.79
CA VAL A 30 -0.55 -0.01 8.05
C VAL A 30 -1.40 0.76 9.07
N PRO A 31 -2.16 1.79 8.66
CA PRO A 31 -2.98 2.54 9.60
C PRO A 31 -4.05 1.64 10.23
N ASN A 32 -4.57 2.04 11.40
CA ASN A 32 -5.73 1.35 11.96
C ASN A 32 -6.94 1.60 11.07
N SER A 33 -7.70 0.53 10.83
CA SER A 33 -8.86 0.60 9.97
C SER A 33 -9.99 -0.32 10.42
N VAL A 34 -11.21 0.12 10.15
CA VAL A 34 -12.43 -0.60 10.49
C VAL A 34 -13.25 -0.80 9.22
N LEU A 35 -13.63 -2.05 8.96
CA LEU A 35 -14.52 -2.40 7.86
C LEU A 35 -15.97 -2.09 8.26
N ILE A 36 -16.64 -1.28 7.46
CA ILE A 36 -18.07 -0.99 7.61
C ILE A 36 -18.85 -1.98 6.74
N SER A 37 -19.40 -2.99 7.40
CA SER A 37 -20.50 -3.77 6.84
C SER A 37 -21.80 -2.97 6.90
N GLN A 38 -22.85 -3.42 6.19
CA GLN A 38 -24.08 -2.64 5.94
C GLN A 38 -24.86 -2.12 7.19
N ALA A 39 -24.46 -2.43 8.42
CA ALA A 39 -25.19 -2.04 9.64
C ALA A 39 -24.32 -1.30 10.68
N GLY A 40 -24.64 -0.02 10.94
CA GLY A 40 -24.41 0.67 12.22
C GLY A 40 -23.03 1.32 12.44
N ILE A 41 -23.02 2.64 12.58
CA ILE A 41 -21.83 3.52 12.52
C ILE A 41 -21.52 4.06 13.93
N SER A 42 -20.87 3.26 14.75
CA SER A 42 -19.95 3.80 15.74
C SER A 42 -18.61 3.12 15.49
N VAL A 43 -17.71 3.87 14.87
CA VAL A 43 -16.36 3.43 14.60
C VAL A 43 -15.49 4.11 15.64
N ASP A 44 -15.00 3.34 16.61
CA ASP A 44 -14.04 3.83 17.59
C ASP A 44 -12.66 3.94 16.91
N ILE A 45 -12.36 5.12 16.38
CA ILE A 45 -11.15 5.42 15.60
C ILE A 45 -10.76 6.88 15.78
N ARG A 46 -9.45 7.16 15.70
CA ARG A 46 -8.94 8.52 15.83
C ARG A 46 -9.15 9.32 14.55
N TYR A 47 -9.73 10.51 14.69
CA TYR A 47 -9.88 11.49 13.61
C TYR A 47 -8.60 12.35 13.45
N PRO A 48 -8.31 12.86 12.23
CA PRO A 48 -9.10 12.71 11.01
C PRO A 48 -8.95 11.32 10.37
N VAL A 49 -9.99 10.89 9.65
CA VAL A 49 -10.04 9.60 8.95
C VAL A 49 -10.25 9.76 7.45
N ALA A 50 -9.84 8.73 6.72
CA ALA A 50 -10.21 8.48 5.34
C ALA A 50 -11.33 7.43 5.28
N LEU A 51 -12.31 7.65 4.39
CA LEU A 51 -13.32 6.66 4.03
C LEU A 51 -13.01 6.14 2.62
N LYS A 52 -12.86 4.83 2.46
CA LYS A 52 -12.46 4.17 1.20
C LYS A 52 -13.47 3.08 0.83
N VAL A 53 -13.77 2.94 -0.45
CA VAL A 53 -14.47 1.76 -0.97
C VAL A 53 -13.49 0.58 -1.01
N VAL A 54 -13.94 -0.56 -0.48
CA VAL A 54 -13.20 -1.82 -0.48
C VAL A 54 -13.73 -2.68 -1.63
N ASP A 55 -13.10 -2.55 -2.80
CA ASP A 55 -13.41 -3.34 -3.99
C ASP A 55 -12.15 -3.57 -4.80
N SER A 56 -11.77 -4.83 -5.03
CA SER A 56 -10.56 -5.19 -5.77
C SER A 56 -10.60 -4.78 -7.25
N ARG A 57 -11.77 -4.42 -7.78
CA ARG A 57 -11.95 -3.97 -9.16
C ARG A 57 -11.73 -2.45 -9.31
N ILE A 58 -11.70 -1.71 -8.21
CA ILE A 58 -11.52 -0.26 -8.23
C ILE A 58 -10.03 0.07 -8.18
N LEU A 59 -9.47 0.43 -9.34
CA LEU A 59 -8.05 0.77 -9.47
C LEU A 59 -7.77 2.25 -9.16
N HIS A 60 -8.57 3.18 -9.70
CA HIS A 60 -8.40 4.64 -9.52
C HIS A 60 -9.46 5.21 -8.56
N LYS A 61 -9.27 5.01 -7.25
CA LYS A 61 -10.25 5.37 -6.22
C LYS A 61 -10.64 6.85 -6.23
N THR A 62 -9.66 7.74 -6.33
CA THR A 62 -9.87 9.20 -6.29
C THR A 62 -10.73 9.69 -7.44
N GLU A 63 -10.40 9.30 -8.67
CA GLU A 63 -11.13 9.70 -9.88
C GLU A 63 -12.58 9.22 -9.87
N MET A 64 -12.83 8.05 -9.29
CA MET A 64 -14.17 7.49 -9.15
C MET A 64 -14.93 8.02 -7.93
N GLY A 65 -14.33 8.89 -7.11
CA GLY A 65 -14.93 9.34 -5.84
C GLY A 65 -15.16 8.19 -4.86
N ALA A 66 -14.35 7.14 -4.96
CA ALA A 66 -14.34 5.95 -4.10
C ALA A 66 -13.43 6.14 -2.86
N ILE A 67 -12.99 7.37 -2.60
CA ILE A 67 -12.24 7.77 -1.43
C ILE A 67 -12.66 9.19 -1.00
N LYS A 68 -12.82 9.38 0.30
CA LYS A 68 -13.01 10.69 0.94
C LYS A 68 -11.94 10.84 2.03
N LEU A 69 -11.13 11.88 1.94
CA LEU A 69 -10.09 12.19 2.91
C LEU A 69 -10.54 13.30 3.86
N GLY A 70 -9.90 13.37 5.04
CA GLY A 70 -10.01 14.51 5.94
C GLY A 70 -11.32 14.60 6.70
N ILE A 71 -12.02 13.48 6.90
CA ILE A 71 -13.25 13.42 7.71
C ILE A 71 -12.86 13.68 9.16
N ARG A 72 -13.49 14.67 9.81
CA ARG A 72 -13.01 15.21 11.09
C ARG A 72 -13.75 14.74 12.32
N ASP A 73 -14.96 14.21 12.14
CA ASP A 73 -15.82 13.78 13.23
C ASP A 73 -16.82 12.71 12.78
N GLN A 74 -17.55 12.16 13.75
CA GLN A 74 -18.52 11.09 13.53
C GLN A 74 -19.73 11.52 12.68
N ALA A 75 -20.16 12.78 12.79
CA ALA A 75 -21.31 13.28 12.03
C ALA A 75 -20.96 13.41 10.54
N ASP A 76 -19.77 13.93 10.24
CA ASP A 76 -19.21 13.97 8.88
C ASP A 76 -19.02 12.55 8.33
N LEU A 77 -18.47 11.64 9.12
CA LEU A 77 -18.29 10.24 8.73
C LEU A 77 -19.62 9.58 8.34
N ALA A 78 -20.66 9.72 9.15
CA ALA A 78 -21.97 9.13 8.87
C ALA A 78 -22.58 9.66 7.57
N ARG A 79 -22.44 10.96 7.30
CA ARG A 79 -22.89 11.58 6.04
C ARG A 79 -22.15 11.02 4.84
N GLU A 80 -20.82 10.95 4.90
CA GLU A 80 -19.99 10.47 3.79
C GLU A 80 -20.21 8.98 3.51
N ILE A 81 -20.46 8.17 4.55
CA ILE A 81 -20.87 6.77 4.39
C ILE A 81 -22.17 6.65 3.60
N ALA A 82 -23.19 7.46 3.93
CA ALA A 82 -24.47 7.44 3.23
C ALA A 82 -24.32 7.82 1.74
N LEU A 83 -23.54 8.87 1.45
CA LEU A 83 -23.25 9.29 0.08
C LEU A 83 -22.52 8.19 -0.71
N MET A 84 -21.48 7.60 -0.11
CA MET A 84 -20.65 6.60 -0.76
C MET A 84 -21.43 5.28 -0.98
N LYS A 85 -22.28 4.85 -0.03
CA LYS A 85 -23.19 3.71 -0.22
C LYS A 85 -24.24 3.95 -1.29
N GLY A 86 -24.72 5.18 -1.47
CA GLY A 86 -25.62 5.54 -2.57
C GLY A 86 -25.00 5.29 -3.95
N LYS A 87 -23.70 5.59 -4.08
CA LYS A 87 -22.92 5.42 -5.32
C LYS A 87 -22.39 3.98 -5.51
N PHE A 88 -21.96 3.32 -4.43
CA PHE A 88 -21.32 2.01 -4.43
C PHE A 88 -22.11 0.98 -3.60
N GLN A 89 -23.37 0.75 -3.98
CA GLN A 89 -24.37 0.01 -3.17
C GLN A 89 -23.94 -1.40 -2.75
N LYS A 90 -23.12 -2.07 -3.56
CA LYS A 90 -22.68 -3.46 -3.34
C LYS A 90 -21.28 -3.60 -2.75
N SER A 91 -20.58 -2.49 -2.54
CA SER A 91 -19.19 -2.50 -2.07
C SER A 91 -19.13 -2.23 -0.58
N ASP A 92 -18.21 -2.90 0.11
CA ASP A 92 -17.88 -2.58 1.49
C ASP A 92 -17.12 -1.26 1.57
N LEU A 93 -17.18 -0.61 2.73
CA LEU A 93 -16.42 0.60 3.00
C LEU A 93 -15.43 0.33 4.13
N MET A 94 -14.33 1.07 4.15
CA MET A 94 -13.33 1.03 5.22
C MET A 94 -13.08 2.45 5.70
N VAL A 95 -13.08 2.63 7.01
CA VAL A 95 -12.61 3.84 7.68
C VAL A 95 -11.19 3.60 8.14
N GLU A 96 -10.29 4.52 7.87
CA GLU A 96 -8.87 4.36 8.15
C GLU A 96 -8.28 5.65 8.71
N GLU A 97 -7.43 5.54 9.75
CA GLU A 97 -6.74 6.69 10.33
C GLU A 97 -5.88 7.39 9.28
N MET A 98 -5.98 8.72 9.20
CA MET A 98 -5.07 9.48 8.35
C MET A 98 -3.69 9.53 8.99
N GLN A 99 -2.67 9.28 8.17
CA GLN A 99 -1.28 9.47 8.53
C GLN A 99 -0.77 10.73 7.84
N THR A 100 -0.08 11.59 8.59
CA THR A 100 0.55 12.82 8.10
C THR A 100 2.06 12.78 8.35
N ASP A 101 2.75 13.83 7.90
CA ASP A 101 4.14 14.14 8.29
C ASP A 101 5.15 13.05 7.89
N GLY A 102 5.22 12.77 6.59
CA GLY A 102 6.24 11.90 6.01
C GLY A 102 6.46 12.15 4.53
N LEU A 103 7.53 11.56 4.00
CA LEU A 103 7.82 11.53 2.58
C LEU A 103 6.98 10.44 1.91
N GLU A 104 6.17 10.79 0.93
CA GLU A 104 5.46 9.80 0.13
C GLU A 104 6.43 9.09 -0.83
N THR A 105 6.45 7.76 -0.76
CA THR A 105 7.23 6.87 -1.61
C THR A 105 6.31 5.84 -2.26
N ILE A 106 6.79 5.16 -3.29
CA ILE A 106 6.13 4.00 -3.88
C ILE A 106 7.05 2.80 -3.72
N ALA A 107 6.48 1.65 -3.40
CA ALA A 107 7.19 0.39 -3.38
C ALA A 107 6.31 -0.69 -4.00
N GLY A 108 6.91 -1.76 -4.48
CA GLY A 108 6.11 -2.84 -5.03
C GLY A 108 6.90 -4.03 -5.52
N LEU A 109 6.15 -4.99 -6.01
CA LEU A 109 6.65 -6.18 -6.68
C LEU A 109 6.00 -6.25 -8.05
N TYR A 110 6.74 -6.69 -9.05
CA TYR A 110 6.18 -7.03 -10.36
C TYR A 110 6.91 -8.23 -10.94
N ARG A 111 6.17 -9.10 -11.62
CA ARG A 111 6.74 -10.25 -12.31
C ARG A 111 7.12 -9.85 -13.74
N ASP A 112 8.42 -9.74 -13.96
CA ASP A 112 9.04 -9.59 -15.26
C ASP A 112 9.09 -10.93 -16.01
N SER A 113 8.98 -10.90 -17.34
CA SER A 113 8.98 -12.11 -18.17
C SER A 113 10.35 -12.76 -18.31
N THR A 114 11.43 -12.00 -18.11
CA THR A 114 12.81 -12.44 -18.26
C THR A 114 13.46 -12.68 -16.91
N PHE A 115 13.26 -11.75 -15.96
CA PHE A 115 13.95 -11.75 -14.67
C PHE A 115 13.14 -12.35 -13.52
N GLY A 116 11.87 -12.70 -13.74
CA GLY A 116 11.01 -13.21 -12.68
C GLY A 116 10.52 -12.09 -11.77
N LEU A 117 10.38 -12.35 -10.47
CA LEU A 117 9.82 -11.38 -9.54
C LEU A 117 10.86 -10.31 -9.17
N CYS A 118 10.51 -9.05 -9.40
CA CYS A 118 11.36 -7.90 -9.15
C CYS A 118 10.72 -6.98 -8.11
N ILE A 119 11.55 -6.40 -7.25
CA ILE A 119 11.18 -5.37 -6.28
C ILE A 119 11.45 -3.97 -6.86
N MET A 120 10.59 -3.01 -6.54
CA MET A 120 10.68 -1.60 -6.95
C MET A 120 10.60 -0.68 -5.74
N ILE A 121 11.36 0.41 -5.75
CA ILE A 121 11.19 1.57 -4.85
C ILE A 121 11.38 2.87 -5.63
N GLY A 122 10.67 3.92 -5.23
CA GLY A 122 10.86 5.27 -5.76
C GLY A 122 10.14 6.34 -4.94
N MET A 123 10.33 7.61 -5.29
CA MET A 123 9.52 8.68 -4.72
C MET A 123 8.08 8.62 -5.22
N GLY A 124 7.11 8.92 -4.34
CA GLY A 124 5.68 8.95 -4.66
C GLY A 124 5.18 10.32 -5.09
N GLY A 125 3.88 10.39 -5.36
CA GLY A 125 3.19 11.58 -5.85
C GLY A 125 3.62 11.99 -7.27
N ILE A 126 3.42 13.27 -7.60
CA ILE A 126 3.75 13.88 -8.91
C ILE A 126 5.17 13.56 -9.41
N PHE A 127 6.12 13.28 -8.52
CA PHE A 127 7.49 12.96 -8.93
C PHE A 127 7.62 11.56 -9.56
N SER A 128 6.78 10.60 -9.17
CA SER A 128 6.74 9.27 -9.81
C SER A 128 6.25 9.36 -11.26
N GLU A 129 5.18 10.13 -11.50
CA GLU A 129 4.52 10.25 -12.80
C GLU A 129 5.34 11.08 -13.82
N LEU A 130 6.10 12.10 -13.34
CA LEU A 130 6.83 13.01 -14.23
C LEU A 130 8.31 12.63 -14.47
N TYR A 131 8.98 11.95 -13.52
CA TYR A 131 10.45 11.85 -13.51
C TYR A 131 11.03 10.43 -13.48
N GLY A 132 10.23 9.38 -13.34
CA GLY A 132 10.75 8.00 -13.36
C GLY A 132 11.81 7.72 -12.29
N ASP A 133 11.71 8.36 -11.12
CA ASP A 133 12.65 8.20 -9.98
C ASP A 133 12.37 6.89 -9.23
N VAL A 134 12.59 5.78 -9.93
CA VAL A 134 12.40 4.42 -9.46
C VAL A 134 13.65 3.58 -9.76
N THR A 135 13.89 2.59 -8.92
CA THR A 135 14.91 1.56 -9.17
C THR A 135 14.33 0.18 -8.90
N PHE A 136 14.95 -0.81 -9.54
CA PHE A 136 14.50 -2.20 -9.55
C PHE A 136 15.64 -3.14 -9.18
N ARG A 137 15.30 -4.26 -8.55
CA ARG A 137 16.19 -5.41 -8.34
C ARG A 137 15.39 -6.71 -8.45
N GLY A 138 16.05 -7.78 -8.86
CA GLY A 138 15.48 -9.13 -8.76
C GLY A 138 15.38 -9.56 -7.30
N VAL A 139 14.32 -10.27 -6.94
CA VAL A 139 14.14 -10.85 -5.60
C VAL A 139 14.80 -12.24 -5.55
N PRO A 140 15.39 -12.66 -4.41
CA PRO A 140 15.54 -11.89 -3.16
C PRO A 140 16.70 -10.89 -3.24
N ILE A 141 16.54 -9.77 -2.52
CA ILE A 141 17.60 -8.77 -2.31
C ILE A 141 18.24 -8.91 -0.94
N ASN A 142 19.49 -8.47 -0.82
CA ASN A 142 20.20 -8.35 0.45
C ASN A 142 20.28 -6.88 0.92
N ARG A 143 20.91 -6.65 2.09
CA ARG A 143 21.01 -5.30 2.68
C ARG A 143 21.80 -4.32 1.81
N VAL A 144 22.84 -4.78 1.11
CA VAL A 144 23.64 -3.94 0.19
C VAL A 144 22.76 -3.47 -0.96
N ASP A 145 22.04 -4.39 -1.59
CA ASP A 145 21.10 -4.06 -2.67
C ASP A 145 20.07 -3.02 -2.21
N ALA A 146 19.48 -3.20 -1.02
CA ALA A 146 18.49 -2.28 -0.46
C ALA A 146 19.08 -0.87 -0.20
N ILE A 147 20.32 -0.78 0.30
CA ILE A 147 21.00 0.50 0.52
C ILE A 147 21.25 1.20 -0.81
N GLU A 148 21.76 0.46 -1.80
CA GLU A 148 21.98 0.99 -3.15
C GLU A 148 20.69 1.48 -3.79
N MET A 149 19.61 0.69 -3.69
CA MET A 149 18.30 1.07 -4.22
C MET A 149 17.81 2.39 -3.62
N VAL A 150 17.91 2.58 -2.30
CA VAL A 150 17.53 3.86 -1.67
C VAL A 150 18.43 5.01 -2.15
N GLY A 151 19.74 4.76 -2.28
CA GLY A 151 20.74 5.72 -2.75
C GLY A 151 20.56 6.17 -4.20
N GLU A 152 20.03 5.29 -5.06
CA GLU A 152 19.76 5.56 -6.49
C GLU A 152 18.56 6.48 -6.71
N THR A 153 17.68 6.61 -5.71
CA THR A 153 16.48 7.46 -5.79
C THR A 153 16.70 8.81 -5.12
N ARG A 154 15.82 9.78 -5.40
CA ARG A 154 15.84 11.07 -4.69
C ARG A 154 15.41 10.97 -3.23
N ILE A 155 14.92 9.82 -2.76
CA ILE A 155 14.64 9.57 -1.33
C ILE A 155 15.90 9.85 -0.50
N SER A 156 17.08 9.49 -1.01
CA SER A 156 18.38 9.73 -0.37
C SER A 156 18.62 11.21 0.00
N LYS A 157 18.02 12.17 -0.74
CA LYS A 157 18.13 13.60 -0.45
C LYS A 157 17.39 14.03 0.82
N PHE A 158 16.53 13.17 1.35
CA PHE A 158 15.78 13.38 2.60
C PHE A 158 16.40 12.63 3.78
N ALA A 159 17.55 11.96 3.60
CA ALA A 159 18.30 11.34 4.68
C ALA A 159 18.96 12.38 5.61
N GLY A 160 19.37 11.96 6.81
CA GLY A 160 20.08 12.82 7.76
C GLY A 160 19.24 13.98 8.28
N ASP A 161 19.71 15.22 8.07
CA ASP A 161 19.00 16.44 8.50
C ASP A 161 17.70 16.70 7.72
N GLY A 162 17.49 15.97 6.61
CA GLY A 162 16.31 16.08 5.77
C GLY A 162 16.29 17.32 4.88
N PHE A 163 15.15 17.56 4.24
CA PHE A 163 14.92 18.72 3.38
C PHE A 163 13.60 19.41 3.74
N ARG A 164 13.66 20.71 4.04
CA ARG A 164 12.49 21.54 4.42
C ARG A 164 11.64 20.94 5.57
N GLY A 165 12.30 20.35 6.57
CA GLY A 165 11.64 19.75 7.72
C GLY A 165 11.08 18.33 7.49
N LEU A 166 11.19 17.79 6.27
CA LEU A 166 10.87 16.39 5.99
C LEU A 166 12.14 15.56 6.08
N LYS A 167 12.08 14.47 6.84
CA LYS A 167 13.16 13.49 6.99
C LYS A 167 12.66 12.11 6.62
N ALA A 168 13.45 11.40 5.84
CA ALA A 168 13.23 9.99 5.53
C ALA A 168 14.22 9.14 6.33
N ASN A 169 13.71 8.19 7.10
CA ASN A 169 14.55 7.20 7.77
C ASN A 169 14.99 6.13 6.76
N THR A 170 16.18 6.31 6.19
CA THR A 170 16.71 5.40 5.18
C THR A 170 16.98 4.00 5.71
N ASP A 171 17.39 3.86 6.97
CA ASP A 171 17.61 2.54 7.59
C ASP A 171 16.31 1.75 7.78
N SER A 172 15.26 2.47 8.14
CA SER A 172 13.93 1.89 8.27
C SER A 172 13.39 1.50 6.89
N LEU A 173 13.65 2.30 5.84
CA LEU A 173 13.30 1.97 4.46
C LEU A 173 14.08 0.77 3.92
N VAL A 174 15.37 0.66 4.23
CA VAL A 174 16.17 -0.55 3.93
C VAL A 174 15.55 -1.77 4.60
N SER A 175 15.16 -1.65 5.87
CA SER A 175 14.50 -2.74 6.60
C SER A 175 13.14 -3.10 6.01
N PHE A 176 12.40 -2.10 5.50
CA PHE A 176 11.15 -2.30 4.77
C PHE A 176 11.37 -3.07 3.46
N LEU A 177 12.38 -2.73 2.67
CA LEU A 177 12.69 -3.43 1.42
C LEU A 177 13.11 -4.88 1.65
N LEU A 178 13.87 -5.15 2.72
CA LEU A 178 14.22 -6.52 3.11
C LEU A 178 12.97 -7.33 3.50
N ARG A 179 12.07 -6.76 4.31
CA ARG A 179 10.77 -7.41 4.61
C ARG A 179 9.93 -7.66 3.36
N LEU A 180 9.97 -6.73 2.39
CA LEU A 180 9.26 -6.87 1.12
C LEU A 180 9.88 -7.96 0.24
N SER A 181 11.19 -8.10 0.27
CA SER A 181 11.92 -9.21 -0.35
C SER A 181 11.54 -10.56 0.26
N ASP A 182 11.48 -10.66 1.59
CA ASP A 182 11.08 -11.89 2.27
C ASP A 182 9.62 -12.25 1.96
N PHE A 183 8.72 -11.26 2.00
CA PHE A 183 7.32 -11.44 1.58
C PHE A 183 7.22 -11.93 0.13
N ALA A 184 8.04 -11.38 -0.77
CA ALA A 184 8.07 -11.76 -2.17
C ALA A 184 8.56 -13.20 -2.35
N ALA A 185 9.63 -13.61 -1.67
CA ALA A 185 10.17 -14.96 -1.71
C ALA A 185 9.16 -15.99 -1.17
N ASP A 186 8.48 -15.69 -0.06
CA ASP A 186 7.49 -16.58 0.56
C ASP A 186 6.22 -16.78 -0.31
N ASN A 187 5.97 -15.90 -1.27
CA ASN A 187 4.74 -15.88 -2.06
C ASN A 187 4.99 -15.81 -3.58
N GLU A 188 6.21 -16.14 -4.02
CA GLU A 188 6.68 -15.93 -5.39
C GLU A 188 5.69 -16.50 -6.42
N ASP A 189 5.26 -17.74 -6.25
CA ASP A 189 4.41 -18.48 -7.19
C ASP A 189 3.03 -17.86 -7.47
N CYS A 190 2.58 -16.92 -6.63
CA CYS A 190 1.26 -16.33 -6.75
C CYS A 190 1.26 -14.82 -7.01
N ILE A 191 2.40 -14.13 -6.98
CA ILE A 191 2.43 -12.68 -7.20
C ILE A 191 2.69 -12.38 -8.68
N GLN A 192 1.76 -11.65 -9.32
CA GLN A 192 2.01 -10.97 -10.60
C GLN A 192 2.44 -9.52 -10.35
N GLN A 193 1.75 -8.83 -9.44
CA GLN A 193 2.04 -7.45 -9.08
C GLN A 193 1.56 -7.16 -7.65
N LEU A 194 2.37 -6.48 -6.85
CA LEU A 194 1.98 -5.84 -5.59
C LEU A 194 2.33 -4.36 -5.71
N ASP A 195 1.35 -3.49 -5.51
CA ASP A 195 1.53 -2.03 -5.56
C ASP A 195 1.26 -1.45 -4.17
N LEU A 196 2.29 -0.83 -3.58
CA LEU A 196 2.23 -0.13 -2.30
C LEU A 196 2.43 1.35 -2.58
N ASN A 197 1.31 2.06 -2.79
CA ASN A 197 1.33 3.43 -3.26
C ASN A 197 0.19 4.28 -2.67
N PRO A 198 0.46 5.15 -1.67
CA PRO A 198 1.79 5.49 -1.16
C PRO A 198 2.24 4.62 0.03
N VAL A 199 3.56 4.51 0.18
CA VAL A 199 4.25 4.19 1.44
C VAL A 199 4.77 5.49 2.02
N LEU A 200 4.28 5.88 3.20
CA LEU A 200 4.69 7.10 3.87
C LEU A 200 5.91 6.83 4.76
N VAL A 201 7.05 7.40 4.42
CA VAL A 201 8.30 7.28 5.18
C VAL A 201 8.41 8.46 6.14
N LYS A 202 8.34 8.18 7.44
CA LYS A 202 8.50 9.15 8.53
C LYS A 202 9.89 9.03 9.16
N GLU A 203 10.17 9.87 10.15
CA GLU A 203 11.47 9.90 10.85
C GLU A 203 11.79 8.57 11.57
N HIS A 204 10.79 7.77 11.93
CA HIS A 204 10.96 6.53 12.71
C HIS A 204 10.19 5.31 12.17
N GLU A 205 9.49 5.44 11.05
CA GLU A 205 8.66 4.37 10.52
C GLU A 205 8.25 4.56 9.07
N GLU A 206 7.91 3.47 8.39
CA GLU A 206 7.17 3.46 7.13
C GLU A 206 5.75 3.02 7.39
N VAL A 207 4.76 3.64 6.75
CA VAL A 207 3.36 3.21 6.83
C VAL A 207 2.79 3.04 5.43
N ILE A 208 2.30 1.85 5.11
CA ILE A 208 1.65 1.54 3.84
C ILE A 208 0.23 2.11 3.87
N LEU A 209 -0.03 3.18 3.10
CA LEU A 209 -1.32 3.88 3.10
C LEU A 209 -2.31 3.32 2.10
N ASP A 210 -1.86 2.69 1.01
CA ASP A 210 -2.69 1.95 0.06
C ASP A 210 -1.91 0.72 -0.41
N ALA A 211 -2.63 -0.37 -0.65
CA ALA A 211 -2.05 -1.60 -1.12
C ALA A 211 -3.00 -2.28 -2.11
N LYS A 212 -2.45 -2.77 -3.22
CA LYS A 212 -3.18 -3.53 -4.23
C LYS A 212 -2.35 -4.73 -4.67
N ILE A 213 -3.02 -5.82 -5.01
CA ILE A 213 -2.36 -7.02 -5.49
C ILE A 213 -3.09 -7.62 -6.68
N ILE A 214 -2.31 -8.05 -7.66
CA ILE A 214 -2.73 -8.87 -8.77
C ILE A 214 -1.99 -10.19 -8.65
N GLY A 215 -2.75 -11.28 -8.59
CA GLY A 215 -2.20 -12.61 -8.54
C GLY A 215 -1.77 -13.15 -9.90
N TYR A 216 -0.74 -13.96 -9.85
CA TYR A 216 -0.27 -14.78 -10.95
C TYR A 216 -0.98 -16.14 -10.92
N SER A 217 -1.42 -16.61 -12.08
CA SER A 217 -1.92 -17.96 -12.24
C SER A 217 -1.28 -18.55 -13.49
N ALA A 218 -0.38 -19.51 -13.29
CA ALA A 218 0.30 -20.20 -14.41
C ALA A 218 -0.70 -20.87 -15.39
N ASN A 219 -1.94 -21.12 -14.97
CA ASN A 219 -3.02 -21.70 -15.78
C ASN A 219 -3.89 -20.66 -16.51
N LYS A 220 -3.62 -19.36 -16.36
CA LYS A 220 -4.27 -18.29 -17.15
C LYS A 220 -3.19 -17.54 -17.90
N GLY A 221 -2.88 -18.00 -19.12
CA GLY A 221 -2.20 -17.18 -20.11
C GLY A 221 -2.92 -15.83 -20.26
N LEU A 222 -2.14 -14.77 -20.46
CA LEU A 222 -2.53 -13.39 -20.81
C LEU A 222 -4.04 -13.22 -21.05
N LEU A 223 -4.73 -12.60 -20.09
CA LEU A 223 -6.03 -11.97 -20.34
C LEU A 223 -5.84 -10.65 -21.09
#